data_AF-A0A7C6ZRB2-F1
#
_entry.id   AF-A0A7C6ZRB2-F1
#
_cell.length_a   1.000
_cell.length_b   1.000
_cell.length_c   1.000
_cell.angle_alpha   90.00
_cell.angle_beta   90.00
_cell.angle_gamma   90.00
#
_symmetry.space_group_name_H-M   'P 1'
#
loop_
_entity.id
_entity.type
_entity.pdbx_description
1 polymer ?
#
loop_
_entity_poly.entity_id
_entity_poly.type
_entity_poly.pdbx_seq_one_letter_code
_entity_poly.pdbx_strand_id
1 'polypeptide(L)'
;MDTVTNFSGLRDVGIALLAVVVVFMIGAFSAAYFRQAPLPTDPLQQLTLIANDRIGWTAQAIIFPLAFLATAILFGVMVARMPDVAPRWLAMISALLVVAGFVFWLPISLHRLELGANAAEMLRTFNPSAPVEVGRNAWSFWPHTLSILAAIALMGAALALAGALPTLGWVVAELAVAGALLGVLVMHDWPLFMSYVIVLVMAIGLIRSG
;
A
#
# COMPACT_ATOMS: atom_id res chain seq x y z
N MET A 1 -37.27 -0.49 9.91
CA MET A 1 -37.01 -1.94 9.89
C MET A 1 -36.82 -2.26 8.41
N ASP A 2 -35.62 -2.42 7.83
CA ASP A 2 -34.40 -3.05 8.33
C ASP A 2 -33.13 -2.51 7.64
N THR A 3 -32.42 -1.57 8.27
CA THR A 3 -31.06 -1.15 7.83
C THR A 3 -29.94 -1.89 8.58
N VAL A 4 -30.28 -2.58 9.66
CA VAL A 4 -29.31 -3.21 10.58
C VAL A 4 -28.77 -4.56 10.04
N THR A 5 -29.44 -5.17 9.06
CA THR A 5 -29.06 -6.48 8.50
C THR A 5 -28.10 -6.41 7.29
N ASN A 6 -27.91 -5.24 6.66
CA ASN A 6 -27.22 -5.13 5.36
C ASN A 6 -25.68 -5.13 5.40
N PHE A 7 -25.06 -5.07 6.59
CA PHE A 7 -23.58 -5.03 6.70
C PHE A 7 -22.98 -6.19 7.50
N SER A 8 -23.76 -7.23 7.79
CA SER A 8 -23.23 -8.45 8.42
C SER A 8 -22.04 -8.99 7.61
N GLY A 9 -20.86 -9.04 8.24
CA GLY A 9 -19.60 -9.46 7.63
C GLY A 9 -18.65 -8.36 7.14
N LEU A 10 -19.01 -7.07 7.16
CA LEU A 10 -18.03 -5.99 6.98
C LEU A 10 -17.02 -5.93 8.14
N ARG A 11 -17.44 -6.34 9.33
CA ARG A 11 -16.55 -6.50 10.50
C ARG A 11 -15.45 -7.52 10.24
N ASP A 12 -15.78 -8.68 9.69
CA ASP A 12 -14.79 -9.73 9.38
C ASP A 12 -13.78 -9.23 8.33
N VAL A 13 -14.27 -8.49 7.33
CA VAL A 13 -13.40 -7.81 6.35
C VAL A 13 -12.50 -6.79 7.05
N GLY A 14 -13.03 -6.02 8.01
CA GLY A 14 -12.24 -5.09 8.82
C GLY A 14 -11.13 -5.78 9.62
N ILE A 15 -11.41 -6.94 10.24
CA ILE A 15 -10.40 -7.75 10.96
C ILE A 15 -9.34 -8.26 10.00
N ALA A 16 -9.74 -8.80 8.84
CA ALA A 16 -8.81 -9.29 7.83
C ALA A 16 -7.93 -8.14 7.27
N LEU A 17 -8.53 -6.96 7.05
CA LEU A 17 -7.82 -5.78 6.58
C LEU A 17 -6.82 -5.27 7.64
N LEU A 18 -7.18 -5.31 8.92
CA LEU A 18 -6.27 -5.01 10.02
C LEU A 18 -5.07 -5.97 10.02
N ALA A 19 -5.29 -7.28 9.83
CA ALA A 19 -4.21 -8.25 9.73
C ALA A 19 -3.28 -7.94 8.55
N VAL A 20 -3.83 -7.60 7.38
CA VAL A 20 -3.06 -7.17 6.21
C VAL A 20 -2.23 -5.92 6.51
N VAL A 21 -2.81 -4.93 7.21
CA VAL A 21 -2.08 -3.72 7.63
C VAL A 21 -0.91 -4.08 8.56
N VAL A 22 -1.12 -4.94 9.55
CA VAL A 22 -0.05 -5.36 10.47
C VAL A 22 1.09 -6.04 9.70
N VAL A 23 0.76 -6.97 8.79
CA VAL A 23 1.74 -7.63 7.93
C VAL A 23 2.48 -6.62 7.05
N PHE A 24 1.77 -5.65 6.46
CA PHE A 24 2.38 -4.58 5.68
C PHE A 24 3.36 -3.75 6.51
N MET A 25 2.97 -3.36 7.73
CA MET A 25 3.84 -2.57 8.62
C MET A 25 5.09 -3.35 9.01
N ILE A 26 4.98 -4.65 9.28
CA ILE A 26 6.16 -5.51 9.51
C ILE A 26 7.09 -5.46 8.29
N GLY A 27 6.54 -5.59 7.08
CA GLY A 27 7.31 -5.46 5.84
C GLY A 27 7.95 -4.08 5.68
N ALA A 28 7.25 -3.00 6.05
CA ALA A 28 7.73 -1.63 5.88
C ALA A 28 8.99 -1.34 6.71
N PHE A 29 9.17 -2.05 7.82
CA PHE A 29 10.31 -1.91 8.71
C PHE A 29 11.22 -3.15 8.76
N SER A 30 11.04 -4.12 7.85
CA SER A 30 11.81 -5.37 7.88
C SER A 30 13.26 -5.18 7.45
N ALA A 31 13.53 -4.34 6.45
CA ALA A 31 14.89 -4.10 5.97
C ALA A 31 15.56 -2.93 6.71
N ALA A 32 16.83 -3.11 7.08
CA ALA A 32 17.67 -2.08 7.70
C ALA A 32 17.68 -0.76 6.93
N TYR A 33 17.63 -0.83 5.60
CA TYR A 33 17.49 0.33 4.72
C TYR A 33 16.33 1.24 5.11
N PHE A 34 15.13 0.69 5.33
CA PHE A 34 13.92 1.46 5.63
C PHE A 34 13.80 1.89 7.10
N ARG A 35 14.71 1.41 7.96
CA ARG A 35 14.79 1.85 9.36
C ARG A 35 15.64 3.12 9.54
N GLN A 36 16.29 3.61 8.49
CA GLN A 36 17.06 4.85 8.54
C GLN A 36 16.19 6.07 8.20
N ALA A 37 16.34 7.13 9.00
CA ALA A 37 15.69 8.41 8.76
C ALA A 37 16.74 9.55 8.93
N PRO A 38 17.05 10.32 7.87
CA PRO A 38 16.52 10.21 6.50
C PRO A 38 16.98 8.92 5.80
N LEU A 39 16.27 8.53 4.73
CA LEU A 39 16.71 7.42 3.90
C LEU A 39 18.09 7.76 3.28
N PRO A 40 19.03 6.79 3.26
CA PRO A 40 20.36 7.01 2.70
C PRO A 40 20.24 7.38 1.22
N THR A 41 20.95 8.43 0.81
CA THR A 41 20.98 8.89 -0.60
C THR A 41 22.24 8.47 -1.34
N ASP A 42 23.29 8.05 -0.61
CA ASP A 42 24.53 7.57 -1.19
C ASP A 42 24.40 6.10 -1.67
N PRO A 43 24.59 5.81 -2.97
CA PRO A 43 24.44 4.46 -3.52
C PRO A 43 25.28 3.39 -2.82
N LEU A 44 26.50 3.75 -2.36
CA LEU A 44 27.37 2.80 -1.66
C LEU A 44 26.79 2.43 -0.28
N GLN A 45 26.33 3.42 0.49
CA GLN A 45 25.64 3.20 1.75
C GLN A 45 24.35 2.38 1.56
N GLN A 46 23.57 2.69 0.52
CA GLN A 46 22.34 1.96 0.19
C GLN A 46 22.63 0.47 -0.09
N LEU A 47 23.61 0.16 -0.96
CA LEU A 47 24.02 -1.21 -1.26
C LEU A 47 24.58 -1.93 -0.03
N THR A 48 25.36 -1.24 0.80
CA THR A 48 25.91 -1.79 2.05
C THR A 48 24.80 -2.25 2.98
N LEU A 49 23.75 -1.44 3.15
CA LEU A 49 22.62 -1.80 4.02
C LEU A 49 21.81 -2.97 3.48
N ILE A 50 21.67 -3.08 2.16
CA ILE A 50 20.99 -4.22 1.53
C ILE A 50 21.82 -5.50 1.68
N ALA A 51 23.13 -5.42 1.42
CA ALA A 51 24.03 -6.56 1.55
C ALA A 51 24.08 -7.09 2.99
N ASN A 52 24.05 -6.19 3.98
CA ASN A 52 24.07 -6.54 5.40
C ASN A 52 22.72 -7.05 5.93
N ASP A 53 21.61 -6.80 5.25
CA ASP A 53 20.26 -7.24 5.66
C ASP A 53 19.46 -7.80 4.47
N ARG A 54 20.04 -8.83 3.84
CA ARG A 54 19.42 -9.50 2.68
C ARG A 54 18.06 -10.09 3.00
N ILE A 55 17.89 -10.68 4.19
CA ILE A 55 16.63 -11.29 4.61
C ILE A 55 15.54 -10.23 4.77
N GLY A 56 15.83 -9.13 5.49
CA GLY A 56 14.88 -8.04 5.66
C GLY A 56 14.48 -7.39 4.34
N TRP A 57 15.42 -7.24 3.41
CA TRP A 57 15.19 -6.71 2.07
C TRP A 57 14.32 -7.64 1.21
N THR A 58 14.66 -8.93 1.14
CA THR A 58 13.86 -9.94 0.42
C THR A 58 12.46 -10.07 1.01
N ALA A 59 12.33 -10.07 2.34
CA ALA A 59 11.04 -10.12 3.02
C ALA A 59 10.15 -8.94 2.61
N GLN A 60 10.69 -7.72 2.58
CA GLN A 60 9.94 -6.55 2.15
C GLN A 60 9.47 -6.65 0.69
N ALA A 61 10.35 -7.11 -0.21
CA ALA A 61 10.04 -7.28 -1.63
C ALA A 61 8.89 -8.27 -1.87
N ILE A 62 8.68 -9.23 -0.97
CA ILE A 62 7.60 -10.22 -1.03
C ILE A 62 6.34 -9.75 -0.28
N ILE A 63 6.49 -9.19 0.91
CA ILE A 63 5.37 -8.81 1.77
C ILE A 63 4.49 -7.74 1.12
N PHE A 64 5.11 -6.73 0.48
CA PHE A 64 4.36 -5.62 -0.13
C PHE A 64 3.38 -6.07 -1.24
N PRO A 65 3.81 -6.81 -2.29
CA PRO A 65 2.90 -7.28 -3.31
C PRO A 65 1.82 -8.21 -2.75
N LEU A 66 2.14 -9.05 -1.77
CA LEU A 66 1.14 -9.91 -1.12
C LEU A 66 0.07 -9.09 -0.37
N ALA A 67 0.48 -8.04 0.32
CA ALA A 67 -0.44 -7.15 1.03
C ALA A 67 -1.34 -6.36 0.06
N PHE A 68 -0.80 -5.89 -1.08
CA PHE A 68 -1.62 -5.24 -2.11
C PHE A 68 -2.64 -6.22 -2.71
N LEU A 69 -2.22 -7.45 -3.01
CA LEU A 69 -3.11 -8.49 -3.52
C LEU A 69 -4.21 -8.83 -2.50
N ALA A 70 -3.85 -9.02 -1.23
CA ALA A 70 -4.81 -9.28 -0.16
C ALA A 70 -5.81 -8.12 -0.01
N THR A 71 -5.33 -6.88 -0.07
CA THR A 71 -6.18 -5.68 -0.03
C THR A 71 -7.17 -5.67 -1.21
N ALA A 72 -6.71 -6.00 -2.43
CA ALA A 72 -7.58 -6.07 -3.60
C ALA A 72 -8.70 -7.12 -3.43
N ILE A 73 -8.36 -8.30 -2.91
CA ILE A 73 -9.33 -9.36 -2.63
C ILE A 73 -10.36 -8.88 -1.60
N LEU A 74 -9.91 -8.30 -0.49
CA LEU A 74 -10.79 -7.79 0.57
C LEU A 74 -11.69 -6.65 0.08
N PHE A 75 -11.16 -5.75 -0.76
CA PHE A 75 -11.95 -4.71 -1.39
C PHE A 75 -13.01 -5.33 -2.32
N GLY A 76 -12.65 -6.36 -3.10
CA GLY A 76 -13.59 -7.15 -3.90
C GLY A 76 -14.71 -7.79 -3.06
N VAL A 77 -14.38 -8.31 -1.87
CA VAL A 77 -15.39 -8.80 -0.93
C VAL A 77 -16.33 -7.68 -0.48
N MET A 78 -15.81 -6.47 -0.20
CA MET A 78 -16.66 -5.31 0.14
C MET A 78 -17.62 -4.94 -0.99
N VAL A 79 -17.21 -5.02 -2.26
CA VAL A 79 -18.08 -4.75 -3.43
C VAL A 79 -19.35 -5.60 -3.35
N ALA A 80 -19.21 -6.90 -3.06
CA ALA A 80 -20.33 -7.83 -2.99
C ALA A 80 -21.29 -7.53 -1.83
N ARG A 81 -20.88 -6.71 -0.85
CA ARG A 81 -21.67 -6.31 0.31
C ARG A 81 -22.28 -4.90 0.18
N MET A 82 -22.03 -4.19 -0.91
CA MET A 82 -22.60 -2.85 -1.11
C MET A 82 -24.08 -2.94 -1.48
N PRO A 83 -24.99 -2.24 -0.76
CA PRO A 83 -26.44 -2.35 -0.98
C PRO A 83 -26.87 -1.70 -2.29
N ASP A 84 -26.33 -0.53 -2.61
CA ASP A 84 -26.76 0.30 -3.74
C ASP A 84 -25.80 0.26 -4.92
N VAL A 85 -26.32 0.57 -6.11
CA VAL A 85 -25.57 0.53 -7.37
C VAL A 85 -24.41 1.53 -7.37
N ALA A 86 -24.63 2.76 -6.93
CA ALA A 86 -23.61 3.82 -6.91
C ALA A 86 -22.40 3.49 -6.03
N PRO A 87 -22.53 3.19 -4.71
CA PRO A 87 -21.39 2.79 -3.88
C PRO A 87 -20.75 1.49 -4.36
N ARG A 88 -21.52 0.55 -4.93
CA ARG A 88 -20.96 -0.68 -5.52
C ARG A 88 -20.01 -0.40 -6.69
N TRP A 89 -20.35 0.52 -7.59
CA TRP A 89 -19.46 0.91 -8.69
C TRP A 89 -18.17 1.55 -8.18
N LEU A 90 -18.26 2.45 -7.19
CA LEU A 90 -17.09 3.06 -6.57
C LEU A 90 -16.18 2.01 -5.91
N ALA A 91 -16.76 1.08 -5.15
CA ALA A 91 -16.03 -0.03 -4.54
C ALA A 91 -15.38 -0.95 -5.59
N MET A 92 -16.06 -1.20 -6.72
CA MET A 92 -15.53 -2.04 -7.78
C MET A 92 -14.35 -1.39 -8.49
N ILE A 93 -14.47 -0.11 -8.85
CA ILE A 93 -13.35 0.65 -9.43
C ILE A 93 -12.20 0.70 -8.44
N SER A 94 -12.48 0.91 -7.16
CA SER A 94 -11.47 0.84 -6.10
C SER A 94 -10.73 -0.49 -6.08
N ALA A 95 -11.43 -1.62 -6.05
CA ALA A 95 -10.79 -2.94 -6.08
C ALA A 95 -9.91 -3.15 -7.32
N LEU A 96 -10.40 -2.73 -8.50
CA LEU A 96 -9.64 -2.80 -9.76
C LEU A 96 -8.39 -1.91 -9.72
N LEU A 97 -8.46 -0.73 -9.09
CA LEU A 97 -7.31 0.15 -8.91
C LEU A 97 -6.29 -0.44 -7.93
N VAL A 98 -6.71 -1.18 -6.90
CA VAL A 98 -5.74 -1.92 -6.06
C VAL A 98 -5.05 -3.01 -6.87
N VAL A 99 -5.77 -3.73 -7.75
CA VAL A 99 -5.16 -4.70 -8.67
C VAL A 99 -4.16 -4.01 -9.61
N ALA A 100 -4.52 -2.87 -10.20
CA ALA A 100 -3.61 -2.10 -11.04
C ALA A 100 -2.37 -1.65 -10.24
N GLY A 101 -2.57 -1.15 -9.02
CA GLY A 101 -1.49 -0.80 -8.10
C GLY A 101 -0.57 -1.99 -7.81
N PHE A 102 -1.13 -3.16 -7.52
CA PHE A 102 -0.37 -4.40 -7.36
C PHE A 102 0.48 -4.71 -8.60
N VAL A 103 -0.09 -4.66 -9.80
CA VAL A 103 0.63 -4.93 -11.06
C VAL A 103 1.78 -3.93 -11.26
N PHE A 104 1.56 -2.64 -11.02
CA PHE A 104 2.61 -1.63 -11.09
C PHE A 104 3.71 -1.81 -10.02
N TRP A 105 3.40 -2.50 -8.93
CA TRP A 105 4.38 -2.80 -7.88
C TRP A 105 5.28 -3.99 -8.23
N LEU A 106 4.80 -4.96 -9.02
CA LEU A 106 5.56 -6.19 -9.33
C LEU A 106 6.97 -5.94 -9.89
N PRO A 107 7.19 -5.02 -10.86
CA PRO A 107 8.54 -4.73 -11.35
C PRO A 107 9.48 -4.23 -10.24
N ILE A 108 8.96 -3.44 -9.29
CA ILE A 108 9.73 -2.93 -8.15
C ILE A 108 10.14 -4.08 -7.24
N SER A 109 9.21 -4.98 -6.93
CA SER A 109 9.48 -6.18 -6.14
C SER A 109 10.50 -7.10 -6.80
N LEU A 110 10.40 -7.33 -8.12
CA LEU A 110 11.36 -8.15 -8.87
C LEU A 110 12.75 -7.53 -8.84
N HIS A 111 12.86 -6.24 -9.16
CA HIS A 111 14.13 -5.50 -9.08
C HIS A 111 14.75 -5.57 -7.67
N ARG A 112 13.92 -5.45 -6.62
CA ARG A 112 14.40 -5.59 -5.24
C ARG A 112 14.89 -7.01 -4.94
N LEU A 113 14.22 -8.05 -5.44
CA LEU A 113 14.70 -9.43 -5.27
C LEU A 113 16.04 -9.65 -5.96
N GLU A 114 16.21 -9.12 -7.17
CA GLU A 114 17.46 -9.18 -7.92
C GLU A 114 18.59 -8.41 -7.20
N LEU A 115 18.31 -7.20 -6.73
CA LEU A 115 19.25 -6.42 -5.92
C LEU A 115 19.63 -7.18 -4.65
N GLY A 116 18.66 -7.72 -3.91
CA GLY A 116 18.93 -8.50 -2.71
C GLY A 116 19.77 -9.75 -3.01
N ALA A 117 19.58 -10.38 -4.17
CA ALA A 117 20.36 -11.54 -4.57
C ALA A 117 21.82 -11.21 -4.89
N ASN A 118 22.05 -10.03 -5.48
CA ASN A 118 23.34 -9.65 -6.05
C ASN A 118 24.09 -8.57 -5.26
N ALA A 119 23.49 -8.01 -4.20
CA ALA A 119 24.02 -6.85 -3.47
C ALA A 119 25.47 -7.02 -2.98
N ALA A 120 25.83 -8.21 -2.49
CA ALA A 120 27.19 -8.47 -2.00
C ALA A 120 28.23 -8.39 -3.13
N GLU A 121 27.90 -8.85 -4.34
CA GLU A 121 28.80 -8.80 -5.49
C GLU A 121 28.84 -7.40 -6.11
N MET A 122 27.68 -6.74 -6.19
CA MET A 122 27.58 -5.33 -6.61
C MET A 122 28.35 -4.39 -5.67
N LEU A 123 28.43 -4.71 -4.38
CA LEU A 123 29.22 -3.95 -3.41
C LEU A 123 30.73 -4.15 -3.62
N ARG A 124 31.17 -5.38 -3.93
CA ARG A 124 32.59 -5.67 -4.22
C ARG A 124 33.08 -5.00 -5.50
N THR A 125 32.22 -4.92 -6.51
CA THR A 125 32.52 -4.37 -7.83
C THR A 125 32.01 -2.95 -8.02
N PHE A 126 31.69 -2.26 -6.91
CA PHE A 126 31.04 -0.96 -6.94
C PHE A 126 31.86 0.05 -7.76
N ASN A 127 31.22 0.62 -8.78
CA ASN A 127 31.77 1.68 -9.61
C ASN A 127 31.01 2.99 -9.36
N PRO A 128 31.66 4.02 -8.76
CA PRO A 128 31.04 5.32 -8.52
C PRO A 128 30.55 6.03 -9.79
N SER A 129 31.14 5.74 -10.96
CA SER A 129 30.76 6.36 -12.23
C SER A 129 29.53 5.70 -12.88
N ALA A 130 29.05 4.57 -12.34
CA ALA A 130 27.88 3.84 -12.81
C ALA A 130 27.11 3.27 -11.59
N PRO A 131 26.49 4.14 -10.77
CA PRO A 131 25.87 3.72 -9.52
C PRO A 131 24.65 2.82 -9.77
N VAL A 132 24.48 1.81 -8.91
CA VAL A 132 23.30 0.94 -8.93
C VAL A 132 22.08 1.74 -8.46
N GLU A 133 21.00 1.71 -9.24
CA GLU A 133 19.74 2.32 -8.83
C GLU A 133 19.02 1.44 -7.79
N VAL A 134 19.09 1.85 -6.52
CA VAL A 134 18.54 1.08 -5.41
C VAL A 134 17.08 1.43 -5.09
N GLY A 135 16.55 2.56 -5.56
CA GLY A 135 15.19 2.91 -5.14
C GLY A 135 14.50 4.14 -5.71
N ARG A 136 14.85 4.63 -6.91
CA ARG A 136 14.24 5.91 -7.37
C ARG A 136 13.60 6.01 -8.74
N ASN A 137 13.71 5.04 -9.65
CA ASN A 137 13.15 5.21 -11.01
C ASN A 137 12.50 3.95 -11.59
N ALA A 138 11.57 3.36 -10.86
CA ALA A 138 10.55 2.59 -11.57
C ALA A 138 9.50 3.59 -12.06
N TRP A 139 9.39 3.77 -13.38
CA TRP A 139 8.26 4.49 -14.00
C TRP A 139 6.90 4.01 -13.47
N SER A 140 6.85 2.83 -12.85
CA SER A 140 5.70 2.24 -12.20
C SER A 140 5.42 2.69 -10.76
N PHE A 141 6.33 3.37 -10.05
CA PHE A 141 6.13 3.79 -8.66
C PHE A 141 5.00 4.82 -8.49
N TRP A 142 4.98 5.86 -9.33
CA TRP A 142 3.93 6.88 -9.30
C TRP A 142 2.56 6.33 -9.77
N PRO A 143 2.48 5.60 -10.90
CA PRO A 143 1.25 4.89 -11.27
C PRO A 143 0.71 3.98 -10.17
N HIS A 144 1.58 3.24 -9.47
CA HIS A 144 1.20 2.48 -8.29
C HIS A 144 0.60 3.37 -7.20
N THR A 145 1.34 4.39 -6.76
CA THR A 145 0.96 5.27 -5.64
C THR A 145 -0.38 5.94 -5.89
N LEU A 146 -0.57 6.50 -7.09
CA LEU A 146 -1.82 7.14 -7.48
C LEU A 146 -2.98 6.14 -7.54
N SER A 147 -2.73 4.92 -8.05
CA SER A 147 -3.74 3.86 -8.11
C SER A 147 -4.18 3.44 -6.70
N ILE A 148 -3.26 3.26 -5.75
CA ILE A 148 -3.58 2.91 -4.36
C ILE A 148 -4.32 4.04 -3.64
N LEU A 149 -3.87 5.29 -3.77
CA LEU A 149 -4.54 6.42 -3.11
C LEU A 149 -5.94 6.68 -3.71
N ALA A 150 -6.09 6.61 -5.03
CA ALA A 150 -7.40 6.69 -5.68
C ALA A 150 -8.30 5.52 -5.26
N ALA A 151 -7.77 4.30 -5.15
CA ALA A 151 -8.53 3.17 -4.64
C ALA A 151 -9.04 3.41 -3.21
N ILE A 152 -8.18 3.85 -2.30
CA ILE A 152 -8.56 4.17 -0.92
C ILE A 152 -9.61 5.28 -0.90
N ALA A 153 -9.44 6.31 -1.74
CA ALA A 153 -10.40 7.41 -1.85
C ALA A 153 -11.79 6.93 -2.25
N LEU A 154 -11.86 6.13 -3.32
CA LEU A 154 -13.11 5.58 -3.83
C LEU A 154 -13.75 4.58 -2.86
N MET A 155 -12.97 3.76 -2.15
CA MET A 155 -13.52 2.84 -1.14
C MET A 155 -14.06 3.61 0.07
N GLY A 156 -13.34 4.63 0.54
CA GLY A 156 -13.82 5.51 1.61
C GLY A 156 -15.17 6.16 1.24
N ALA A 157 -15.26 6.73 0.04
CA ALA A 157 -16.50 7.31 -0.48
C ALA A 157 -17.62 6.27 -0.64
N ALA A 158 -17.30 5.07 -1.14
CA ALA A 158 -18.26 3.98 -1.26
C ALA A 158 -18.86 3.59 0.09
N LEU A 159 -18.01 3.41 1.11
CA LEU A 159 -18.42 3.05 2.47
C LEU A 159 -19.22 4.17 3.15
N ALA A 160 -18.91 5.44 2.87
CA ALA A 160 -19.67 6.58 3.37
C ALA A 160 -21.06 6.65 2.74
N LEU A 161 -21.14 6.54 1.40
CA LEU A 161 -22.39 6.58 0.64
C LEU A 161 -23.30 5.38 0.93
N ALA A 162 -22.73 4.20 1.15
CA ALA A 162 -23.48 3.02 1.58
C ALA A 162 -24.02 3.16 3.02
N GLY A 163 -23.52 4.11 3.80
CA GLY A 163 -23.87 4.27 5.21
C GLY A 163 -23.15 3.31 6.17
N ALA A 164 -22.18 2.52 5.67
CA ALA A 164 -21.35 1.64 6.49
C ALA A 164 -20.39 2.42 7.38
N LEU A 165 -19.80 3.50 6.85
CA LEU A 165 -18.94 4.44 7.59
C LEU A 165 -19.27 5.89 7.21
N PRO A 166 -20.43 6.44 7.62
CA PRO A 166 -20.95 7.70 7.08
C PRO A 166 -20.00 8.88 7.19
N THR A 167 -19.33 9.06 8.34
CA THR A 167 -18.36 10.14 8.54
C THR A 167 -16.94 9.70 8.24
N LEU A 168 -16.55 8.52 8.74
CA LEU A 168 -15.17 8.04 8.65
C LEU A 168 -14.76 7.70 7.21
N GLY A 169 -15.71 7.24 6.39
CA GLY A 169 -15.44 6.97 4.97
C GLY A 169 -15.05 8.23 4.20
N TRP A 170 -15.68 9.38 4.48
CA TRP A 170 -15.29 10.66 3.90
C TRP A 170 -13.92 11.12 4.38
N VAL A 171 -13.63 10.99 5.68
CA VAL A 171 -12.30 11.31 6.24
C VAL A 171 -11.21 10.48 5.54
N VAL A 172 -11.44 9.18 5.39
CA VAL A 172 -10.52 8.28 4.67
C VAL A 172 -10.35 8.73 3.21
N ALA A 173 -11.44 9.14 2.56
CA ALA A 173 -11.38 9.58 1.18
C ALA A 173 -10.56 10.87 1.00
N GLU A 174 -10.81 11.86 1.85
CA GLU A 174 -10.11 13.14 1.85
C GLU A 174 -8.63 12.97 2.19
N LEU A 175 -8.29 12.15 3.18
CA LEU A 175 -6.90 11.85 3.52
C LEU A 175 -6.13 11.23 2.34
N ALA A 176 -6.77 10.34 1.58
CA ALA A 176 -6.15 9.73 0.42
C ALA A 176 -5.95 10.74 -0.73
N VAL A 177 -6.93 11.62 -0.98
CA VAL A 177 -6.82 12.71 -1.97
C VAL A 177 -5.74 13.71 -1.56
N ALA A 178 -5.74 14.15 -0.30
CA ALA A 178 -4.72 15.04 0.24
C ALA A 178 -3.34 14.39 0.16
N GLY A 179 -3.23 13.10 0.47
CA GLY A 179 -2.00 12.33 0.31
C GLY A 179 -1.49 12.31 -1.13
N ALA A 180 -2.38 12.13 -2.11
CA ALA A 180 -2.00 12.13 -3.52
C ALA A 180 -1.47 13.51 -3.96
N LEU A 181 -2.15 14.59 -3.53
CA LEU A 181 -1.71 15.96 -3.82
C LEU A 181 -0.38 16.29 -3.15
N LEU A 182 -0.22 15.98 -1.85
CA LEU A 182 1.01 16.24 -1.10
C LEU A 182 2.18 15.41 -1.64
N GLY A 183 1.95 14.13 -1.94
CA GLY A 183 2.95 13.24 -2.52
C GLY A 183 3.47 13.79 -3.84
N VAL A 184 2.56 14.10 -4.78
CA VAL A 184 2.93 14.55 -6.13
C VAL A 184 3.53 15.96 -6.12
N LEU A 185 2.93 16.90 -5.40
CA LEU A 185 3.25 18.34 -5.53
C LEU A 185 4.31 18.83 -4.55
N VAL A 186 4.47 18.18 -3.39
CA VAL A 186 5.32 18.70 -2.31
C VAL A 186 6.48 17.77 -2.02
N MET A 187 6.19 16.50 -1.76
CA MET A 187 7.20 15.56 -1.27
C MET A 187 8.03 14.96 -2.40
N HIS A 188 7.49 14.92 -3.63
CA HIS A 188 8.04 14.16 -4.76
C HIS A 188 8.38 12.71 -4.38
N ASP A 189 7.72 12.21 -3.35
CA ASP A 189 7.86 10.89 -2.77
C ASP A 189 6.60 10.63 -1.93
N TRP A 190 6.22 9.36 -1.79
CA TRP A 190 5.12 8.96 -0.94
C TRP A 190 5.51 7.68 -0.20
N PRO A 191 5.77 7.75 1.12
CA PRO A 191 6.08 6.56 1.88
C PRO A 191 4.88 5.61 1.89
N LEU A 192 5.02 4.42 1.31
CA LEU A 192 3.90 3.48 1.14
C LEU A 192 3.17 3.14 2.45
N PHE A 193 3.87 3.17 3.59
CA PHE A 193 3.27 2.94 4.89
C PHE A 193 2.18 3.97 5.21
N MET A 194 2.27 5.20 4.71
CA MET A 194 1.25 6.23 4.90
C MET A 194 -0.09 5.83 4.29
N SER A 195 -0.10 5.19 3.12
CA SER A 195 -1.33 4.61 2.54
C SER A 195 -1.95 3.57 3.47
N TYR A 196 -1.13 2.71 4.09
CA TYR A 196 -1.62 1.69 5.01
C TYR A 196 -2.01 2.23 6.39
N VAL A 197 -1.54 3.40 6.79
CA VAL A 197 -2.10 4.13 7.95
C VAL A 197 -3.53 4.57 7.64
N ILE A 198 -3.83 5.01 6.41
CA ILE A 198 -5.20 5.35 6.02
C ILE A 198 -6.07 4.07 5.99
N VAL A 199 -5.55 2.97 5.45
CA VAL A 199 -6.22 1.65 5.47
C VAL A 199 -6.45 1.15 6.90
N LEU A 200 -5.53 1.40 7.84
CA LEU A 200 -5.70 1.09 9.26
C LEU A 200 -6.93 1.78 9.85
N VAL A 201 -7.08 3.09 9.56
CA VAL A 201 -8.24 3.87 10.02
C VAL A 201 -9.53 3.28 9.47
N MET A 202 -9.56 2.92 8.19
CA MET A 202 -10.70 2.23 7.56
C MET A 202 -11.00 0.89 8.24
N ALA A 203 -9.98 0.06 8.46
CA ALA A 203 -10.10 -1.26 9.10
C ALA A 203 -10.69 -1.16 10.51
N ILE A 204 -10.16 -0.26 11.34
CA ILE A 204 -10.68 0.01 12.69
C ILE A 204 -12.14 0.49 12.62
N GLY A 205 -12.45 1.36 11.67
CA GLY A 205 -13.81 1.80 11.39
C GLY A 205 -14.77 0.64 11.17
N LEU A 206 -14.43 -0.23 10.20
CA LEU A 206 -15.22 -1.40 9.82
C LEU A 206 -15.43 -2.39 11.00
N ILE A 207 -14.40 -2.57 11.83
CA ILE A 207 -14.48 -3.43 13.02
C ILE A 207 -15.49 -2.87 14.04
N ARG A 208 -15.54 -1.55 14.20
CA ARG A 208 -16.40 -0.88 15.18
C ARG A 208 -17.83 -0.66 14.70
N SER A 209 -18.07 -0.69 13.39
CA SER A 209 -19.39 -0.47 12.78
C SER A 209 -20.25 -1.73 12.69
N GLY A 210 -19.68 -2.94 12.88
CA GLY A 210 -20.41 -4.22 12.83
C GLY A 210 -20.60 -4.87 14.20
#